data_AF-A0A1X7UI70-F1
#
_entry.id   AF-A0A1X7UI70-F1
#
_cell.length_a   1.000
_cell.length_b   1.000
_cell.length_c   1.000
_cell.angle_alpha   90.00
_cell.angle_beta   90.00
_cell.angle_gamma   90.00
#
_symmetry.space_group_name_H-M   'P 1'
#
loop_
_entity.id
_entity.type
_entity.pdbx_description
1 polymer ?
#
loop_
_entity_poly.entity_id
_entity_poly.type
_entity_poly.pdbx_seq_one_letter_code
_entity_poly.pdbx_strand_id
1 'polypeptide(L)'
;MLLSPPYKEKLVALVVEEAHCIKTWGDMFRVAFAELGQLRNITPTNTNVLCLTATATKETLSTVCKTMSLVDPIIIGTSSCRANIACSVKSLPTIDEFCSVISQEVKHHGLNYKKTIFCRSYSDCSTIYITLRHKLGENFVYPPGYPDFPEMYSRALTTEVKGNIKSSLRIVVATTAFGMGIDCPNIRQIIHYKSPPSLLKNLVELDAMDFPRMHVLYGSASWYSNKDMKDYAANSRQTSSRTPITLAAFNNE
;
A
#
# COMPACT_ATOMS: atom_id res chain seq x y z
N MET A 1 8.13 24.74 -28.01
CA MET A 1 7.96 25.32 -26.65
C MET A 1 9.13 24.97 -25.74
N LEU A 2 9.45 23.69 -25.49
CA LEU A 2 10.55 23.27 -24.61
C LEU A 2 11.97 23.68 -25.06
N LEU A 3 12.16 23.95 -26.36
CA LEU A 3 13.45 24.38 -26.90
C LEU A 3 13.63 25.91 -26.93
N SER A 4 12.62 26.69 -26.54
CA SER A 4 12.71 28.15 -26.63
C SER A 4 13.69 28.72 -25.58
N PRO A 5 14.43 29.80 -25.91
CA PRO A 5 15.32 30.43 -24.94
C PRO A 5 14.64 30.81 -23.60
N PRO A 6 13.43 31.40 -23.60
CA PRO A 6 12.75 31.75 -22.36
C PRO A 6 12.40 30.54 -21.48
N TYR A 7 12.12 29.37 -22.10
CA TYR A 7 11.83 28.16 -21.35
C TYR A 7 13.11 27.60 -20.72
N LYS A 8 14.20 27.53 -21.49
CA LYS A 8 15.50 27.05 -21.01
C LYS A 8 16.07 27.92 -19.89
N GLU A 9 15.96 29.24 -20.00
CA GLU A 9 16.44 30.17 -18.97
C GLU A 9 15.63 30.09 -17.67
N LYS A 10 14.34 29.73 -17.76
CA LYS A 10 13.44 29.66 -16.59
C LYS A 10 13.29 28.26 -16.01
N LEU A 11 13.84 27.22 -16.66
CA LEU A 11 13.75 25.86 -16.16
C LEU A 11 14.69 25.66 -14.98
N VAL A 12 14.12 25.43 -13.79
CA VAL A 12 14.89 25.27 -12.55
C VAL A 12 15.21 23.82 -12.24
N ALA A 13 14.24 22.92 -12.44
CA ALA A 13 14.38 21.51 -12.10
C ALA A 13 13.42 20.62 -12.91
N LEU A 14 13.79 19.35 -13.03
CA LEU A 14 12.92 18.25 -13.41
C LEU A 14 12.57 17.44 -12.16
N VAL A 15 11.29 17.29 -11.86
CA VAL A 15 10.82 16.49 -10.74
C VAL A 15 10.04 15.30 -11.29
N VAL A 16 10.50 14.09 -10.95
CA VAL A 16 9.85 12.83 -11.33
C VAL A 16 9.28 12.19 -10.08
N GLU A 17 7.97 12.31 -9.91
CA GLU A 17 7.22 11.56 -8.91
C GLU A 17 7.02 10.11 -9.39
N GLU A 18 6.90 9.17 -8.45
CA GLU A 18 6.80 7.73 -8.72
C GLU A 18 7.92 7.20 -9.62
N ALA A 19 9.15 7.66 -9.38
CA ALA A 19 10.32 7.29 -10.17
C ALA A 19 10.55 5.76 -10.24
N HIS A 20 10.03 4.99 -9.29
CA HIS A 20 10.05 3.52 -9.37
C HIS A 20 9.38 2.98 -10.64
N CYS A 21 8.43 3.71 -11.24
CA CYS A 21 7.76 3.35 -12.50
C CYS A 21 8.69 3.32 -13.72
N ILE A 22 9.90 3.90 -13.62
CA ILE A 22 10.97 3.75 -14.63
C ILE A 22 11.37 2.28 -14.76
N LYS A 23 11.27 1.52 -13.68
CA LYS A 23 11.54 0.09 -13.65
C LYS A 23 10.23 -0.68 -13.45
N THR A 24 10.03 -1.70 -14.27
CA THR A 24 8.87 -2.58 -14.24
C THR A 24 8.56 -3.15 -12.85
N TRP A 25 7.31 -3.01 -12.42
CA TRP A 25 6.65 -3.91 -11.48
C TRP A 25 5.34 -4.41 -12.12
N GLY A 26 5.42 -5.49 -12.90
CA GLY A 26 4.24 -6.16 -13.49
C GLY A 26 3.51 -5.37 -14.59
N ASP A 27 2.26 -5.80 -14.88
CA ASP A 27 1.37 -5.44 -16.03
C ASP A 27 1.03 -3.94 -16.20
N MET A 28 1.71 -3.06 -15.49
CA MET A 28 1.43 -1.64 -15.34
C MET A 28 2.65 -0.77 -15.69
N PHE A 29 3.53 -1.27 -16.55
CA PHE A 29 4.64 -0.49 -17.11
C PHE A 29 4.11 0.72 -17.88
N ARG A 30 4.59 1.91 -17.51
CA ARG A 30 4.37 3.11 -18.32
C ARG A 30 5.59 3.28 -19.21
N VAL A 31 5.47 2.89 -20.47
CA VAL A 31 6.53 3.06 -21.49
C VAL A 31 7.11 4.47 -21.45
N ALA A 32 6.24 5.48 -21.27
CA ALA A 32 6.63 6.87 -21.13
C ALA A 32 7.65 7.15 -20.01
N PHE A 33 7.63 6.42 -18.88
CA PHE A 33 8.59 6.61 -17.79
C PHE A 33 10.00 6.17 -18.16
N ALA A 34 10.14 5.11 -18.97
CA ALA A 34 11.45 4.66 -19.43
C ALA A 34 12.10 5.68 -20.39
N GLU A 35 11.30 6.55 -21.02
CA GLU A 35 11.77 7.58 -21.94
C GLU A 35 12.07 8.92 -21.26
N LEU A 36 11.77 9.08 -19.97
CA LEU A 36 12.00 10.34 -19.25
C LEU A 36 13.46 10.79 -19.26
N GLY A 37 14.41 9.85 -19.37
CA GLY A 37 15.82 10.15 -19.55
C GLY A 37 16.11 11.04 -20.76
N GLN A 38 15.31 10.93 -21.82
CA GLN A 38 15.46 11.73 -23.04
C GLN A 38 15.21 13.22 -22.80
N LEU A 39 14.47 13.59 -21.75
CA LEU A 39 14.27 15.00 -21.39
C LEU A 39 15.60 15.69 -21.11
N ARG A 40 16.60 14.96 -20.61
CA ARG A 40 17.95 15.48 -20.35
C ARG A 40 18.64 16.01 -21.61
N ASN A 41 18.30 15.49 -22.79
CA ASN A 41 18.87 15.92 -24.07
C ASN A 41 18.33 17.29 -24.53
N ILE A 42 17.16 17.69 -24.05
CA ILE A 42 16.49 18.93 -24.48
C ILE A 42 16.51 20.02 -23.40
N THR A 43 16.82 19.67 -22.16
CA THR A 43 16.98 20.61 -21.04
C THR A 43 18.42 21.12 -20.89
N PRO A 44 18.63 22.32 -20.32
CA PRO A 44 19.97 22.80 -19.96
C PRO A 44 20.74 21.80 -19.10
N THR A 45 22.05 21.68 -19.31
CA THR A 45 22.92 20.74 -18.61
C THR A 45 22.97 20.96 -17.10
N ASN A 46 22.75 22.20 -16.66
CA ASN A 46 22.70 22.61 -15.25
C ASN A 46 21.31 22.41 -14.59
N THR A 47 20.35 21.79 -15.27
CA THR A 47 19.02 21.54 -14.70
C THR A 47 19.09 20.48 -13.61
N ASN A 48 18.61 20.82 -12.41
CA ASN A 48 18.53 19.90 -11.29
C ASN A 48 17.49 18.81 -11.56
N VAL A 49 17.73 17.58 -11.10
CA VAL A 49 16.79 16.47 -11.24
C VAL A 49 16.50 15.89 -9.87
N LEU A 50 15.21 15.81 -9.53
CA LEU A 50 14.71 15.21 -8.30
C LEU A 50 13.81 14.02 -8.65
N CYS A 51 14.21 12.83 -8.22
CA CYS A 51 13.41 11.61 -8.37
C CYS A 51 12.84 11.21 -7.01
N LEU A 52 11.51 11.16 -6.92
CA LEU A 52 10.78 10.83 -5.69
C LEU A 52 10.10 9.47 -5.85
N THR A 53 10.19 8.64 -4.83
CA THR A 53 9.43 7.38 -4.76
C THR A 53 9.26 6.98 -3.30
N ALA A 54 8.08 6.47 -2.95
CA ALA A 54 7.83 5.95 -1.60
C ALA A 54 8.67 4.70 -1.32
N THR A 55 8.90 3.88 -2.36
CA THR A 55 9.63 2.63 -2.22
C THR A 55 10.58 2.39 -3.40
N ALA A 56 11.80 1.95 -3.11
CA ALA A 56 12.78 1.56 -4.11
C ALA A 56 13.70 0.48 -3.55
N THR A 57 13.82 -0.63 -4.29
CA THR A 57 14.94 -1.56 -4.07
C THR A 57 16.22 -0.91 -4.60
N LYS A 58 17.39 -1.40 -4.19
CA LYS A 58 18.68 -0.93 -4.73
C LYS A 58 18.77 -1.08 -6.24
N GLU A 59 18.21 -2.17 -6.75
CA GLU A 59 18.14 -2.43 -8.16
C GLU A 59 17.22 -1.42 -8.88
N THR A 60 16.09 -1.02 -8.27
CA THR A 60 15.24 0.07 -8.76
C THR A 60 15.99 1.39 -8.74
N LEU A 61 16.67 1.72 -7.64
CA LEU A 61 17.44 2.95 -7.51
C LEU A 61 18.54 3.04 -8.58
N SER A 62 19.33 1.98 -8.76
CA SER A 62 20.36 1.91 -9.81
C SER A 62 19.76 2.12 -11.20
N THR A 63 18.60 1.51 -11.47
CA THR A 63 17.88 1.69 -12.75
C THR A 63 17.41 3.12 -12.95
N VAL A 64 16.82 3.75 -11.92
CA VAL A 64 16.39 5.16 -11.95
C VAL A 64 17.57 6.08 -12.22
N CYS A 65 18.67 5.92 -11.47
CA CYS A 65 19.89 6.71 -11.64
C CYS A 65 20.44 6.59 -13.06
N LYS A 66 20.49 5.36 -13.60
CA LYS A 66 20.97 5.09 -14.96
C LYS A 66 20.06 5.71 -16.02
N THR A 67 18.76 5.44 -15.98
CA THR A 67 17.80 5.94 -16.99
C THR A 67 17.71 7.46 -16.98
N MET A 68 17.72 8.08 -15.80
CA MET A 68 17.67 9.54 -15.67
C MET A 68 19.03 10.22 -15.91
N SER A 69 20.09 9.45 -16.19
CA SER A 69 21.46 9.96 -16.37
C SER A 69 21.90 10.86 -15.22
N LEU A 70 21.66 10.40 -13.98
CA LEU A 70 22.07 11.10 -12.77
C LEU A 70 23.56 10.86 -12.56
N VAL A 71 24.31 11.96 -12.43
CA VAL A 71 25.75 11.95 -12.15
C VAL A 71 25.93 12.30 -10.67
N ASP A 72 26.58 11.40 -9.93
CA ASP A 72 26.83 11.53 -8.48
C ASP A 72 25.60 12.01 -7.67
N PRO A 73 24.45 11.31 -7.75
CA PRO A 73 23.24 11.75 -7.08
C PRO A 73 23.36 11.62 -5.56
N ILE A 74 22.86 12.62 -4.85
CA ILE A 74 22.62 12.50 -3.40
C ILE A 74 21.41 11.59 -3.20
N ILE A 75 21.65 10.43 -2.56
CA ILE A 75 20.61 9.46 -2.24
C ILE A 75 20.15 9.69 -0.79
N ILE A 76 18.89 10.08 -0.64
CA ILE A 76 18.26 10.27 0.67
C ILE A 76 17.25 9.15 0.87
N GLY A 77 17.56 8.23 1.79
CA GLY A 77 16.68 7.13 2.17
C GLY A 77 16.30 7.23 3.64
N THR A 78 15.02 7.00 3.94
CA THR A 78 14.54 6.84 5.31
C THR A 78 14.12 5.41 5.56
N SER A 79 14.28 4.91 6.79
CA SER A 79 13.76 3.60 7.16
C SER A 79 12.24 3.59 7.05
N SER A 80 11.70 2.54 6.42
CA SER A 80 10.27 2.21 6.41
C SER A 80 9.82 1.50 7.69
N CYS A 81 10.70 1.35 8.70
CA CYS A 81 10.35 0.81 10.00
C CYS A 81 9.33 1.73 10.69
N ARG A 82 8.20 1.16 11.10
CA ARG A 82 7.14 1.84 11.85
C ARG A 82 7.03 1.21 13.22
N ALA A 83 7.71 1.79 14.22
CA ALA A 83 7.68 1.30 15.60
C ALA A 83 6.28 1.39 16.24
N ASN A 84 5.39 2.22 15.68
CA ASN A 84 4.01 2.36 16.11
C ASN A 84 3.06 1.27 15.59
N ILE A 85 3.50 0.39 14.68
CA ILE A 85 2.66 -0.68 14.10
C ILE A 85 3.05 -2.02 14.71
N ALA A 86 2.17 -2.59 15.53
CA ALA A 86 2.31 -3.95 16.02
C ALA A 86 1.92 -4.96 14.93
N CYS A 87 2.82 -5.87 14.56
CA CYS A 87 2.56 -6.93 13.59
C CYS A 87 2.14 -8.25 14.28
N SER A 88 1.18 -8.98 13.70
CA SER A 88 0.80 -10.32 14.11
C SER A 88 0.56 -11.21 12.89
N VAL A 89 1.13 -12.42 12.90
CA VAL A 89 0.92 -13.40 11.82
C VAL A 89 0.11 -14.56 12.34
N LYS A 90 -0.99 -14.87 11.67
CA LYS A 90 -1.93 -15.94 12.00
C LYS A 90 -2.00 -16.97 10.87
N SER A 91 -2.38 -18.21 11.19
CA SER A 91 -2.72 -19.22 10.19
C SER A 91 -3.91 -18.73 9.36
N LEU A 92 -4.00 -19.17 8.10
CA LEU A 92 -5.11 -18.82 7.22
C LEU A 92 -6.33 -19.69 7.55
N PRO A 93 -7.41 -19.13 8.13
CA PRO A 93 -8.66 -19.86 8.36
C PRO A 93 -9.52 -19.90 7.09
N THR A 94 -10.67 -20.55 7.17
CA THR A 94 -11.73 -20.36 6.17
C THR A 94 -12.31 -18.94 6.23
N ILE A 95 -13.00 -18.50 5.16
CA ILE A 95 -13.62 -17.17 5.13
C ILE A 95 -14.68 -17.03 6.23
N ASP A 96 -15.46 -18.08 6.52
CA ASP A 96 -16.51 -17.99 7.54
C ASP A 96 -15.93 -17.86 8.95
N GLU A 97 -14.89 -18.64 9.28
CA GLU A 97 -14.16 -18.53 10.55
C GLU A 97 -13.52 -17.15 10.68
N PHE A 98 -12.85 -16.67 9.63
CA PHE A 98 -12.29 -15.32 9.59
C PHE A 98 -13.35 -14.25 9.87
N CYS A 99 -14.47 -14.29 9.14
CA CYS A 99 -15.54 -13.33 9.30
C CYS A 99 -16.19 -13.42 10.69
N SER A 100 -16.23 -14.61 11.29
CA SER A 100 -16.74 -14.81 12.65
C SER A 100 -15.87 -14.12 13.69
N VAL A 101 -14.53 -14.28 13.59
CA VAL A 101 -13.57 -13.59 14.46
C VAL A 101 -13.71 -12.07 14.32
N ILE A 102 -13.69 -11.55 13.09
CA ILE A 102 -13.81 -10.10 12.85
C ILE A 102 -15.16 -9.57 13.36
N SER A 103 -16.24 -10.31 13.15
CA SER A 103 -17.57 -9.90 13.62
C SER A 103 -17.64 -9.83 15.14
N GLN A 104 -17.02 -10.78 15.84
CA GLN A 104 -16.92 -10.76 17.31
C GLN A 104 -16.07 -9.58 17.79
N GLU A 105 -14.91 -9.33 17.17
CA GLU A 105 -14.06 -8.18 17.51
C GLU A 105 -14.79 -6.85 17.37
N VAL A 106 -15.56 -6.67 16.29
CA VAL A 106 -16.34 -5.44 16.04
C VAL A 106 -17.47 -5.27 17.06
N LYS A 107 -18.13 -6.37 17.46
CA LYS A 107 -19.18 -6.36 18.49
C LYS A 107 -18.60 -6.05 19.89
N HIS A 108 -17.41 -6.57 20.21
CA HIS A 108 -16.76 -6.38 21.51
C HIS A 108 -16.07 -5.03 21.69
N HIS A 109 -15.32 -4.55 20.67
CA HIS A 109 -14.45 -3.37 20.82
C HIS A 109 -15.10 -2.05 20.37
N GLY A 110 -16.31 -2.08 19.80
CA GLY A 110 -17.01 -0.87 19.36
C GLY A 110 -16.25 -0.04 18.32
N LEU A 111 -16.38 1.29 18.41
CA LEU A 111 -16.05 2.27 17.36
C LEU A 111 -14.57 2.66 17.25
N ASN A 112 -13.75 2.23 18.21
CA ASN A 112 -12.39 2.77 18.35
C ASN A 112 -11.40 2.18 17.33
N TYR A 113 -11.84 1.28 16.45
CA TYR A 113 -10.95 0.51 15.58
C TYR A 113 -11.55 0.26 14.19
N LYS A 114 -11.58 1.29 13.33
CA LYS A 114 -11.81 1.10 11.89
C LYS A 114 -10.77 0.13 11.33
N LYS A 115 -11.24 -0.80 10.50
CA LYS A 115 -10.44 -1.88 9.91
C LYS A 115 -10.41 -1.78 8.40
N THR A 116 -9.25 -2.03 7.82
CA THR A 116 -9.14 -2.30 6.38
C THR A 116 -8.70 -3.75 6.20
N ILE A 117 -9.49 -4.50 5.42
CA ILE A 117 -9.24 -5.89 5.07
C ILE A 117 -8.83 -5.93 3.60
N PHE A 118 -7.55 -6.21 3.37
CA PHE A 118 -6.98 -6.45 2.05
C PHE A 118 -7.10 -7.92 1.68
N CYS A 119 -7.55 -8.20 0.44
CA CYS A 119 -7.59 -9.55 -0.12
C CYS A 119 -6.84 -9.61 -1.45
N ARG A 120 -6.35 -10.80 -1.81
CA ARG A 120 -5.62 -11.02 -3.07
C ARG A 120 -6.51 -11.03 -4.31
N SER A 121 -7.75 -11.53 -4.20
CA SER A 121 -8.69 -11.60 -5.32
C SER A 121 -9.96 -10.82 -5.05
N TYR A 122 -10.61 -10.38 -6.13
CA TYR A 122 -11.93 -9.78 -6.08
C TYR A 122 -12.99 -10.75 -5.53
N SER A 123 -12.87 -12.04 -5.84
CA SER A 123 -13.77 -13.08 -5.32
C SER A 123 -13.70 -13.21 -3.80
N ASP A 124 -12.49 -13.17 -3.23
CA ASP A 124 -12.29 -13.19 -1.78
C ASP A 124 -12.89 -11.93 -1.13
N CYS A 125 -12.60 -10.75 -1.70
CA CYS A 125 -13.20 -9.50 -1.22
C CYS A 125 -14.73 -9.57 -1.21
N SER A 126 -15.33 -10.11 -2.28
CA SER A 126 -16.79 -10.16 -2.43
C SER A 126 -17.42 -11.07 -1.40
N THR A 127 -16.82 -12.26 -1.23
CA THR A 127 -17.29 -13.23 -0.25
C THR A 127 -17.16 -12.68 1.17
N ILE A 128 -16.00 -12.12 1.53
CA ILE A 128 -15.75 -11.52 2.84
C ILE A 128 -16.73 -10.36 3.11
N TYR A 129 -16.93 -9.48 2.14
CA TYR A 129 -17.86 -8.36 2.25
C TYR A 129 -19.28 -8.85 2.55
N ILE A 130 -19.80 -9.77 1.75
CA ILE A 130 -21.16 -10.33 1.90
C ILE A 130 -21.30 -11.04 3.25
N THR A 131 -20.33 -11.88 3.62
CA THR A 131 -20.38 -12.62 4.89
C THR A 131 -20.33 -11.69 6.11
N LEU A 132 -19.47 -10.66 6.09
CA LEU A 132 -19.41 -9.67 7.17
C LEU A 132 -20.69 -8.83 7.26
N ARG A 133 -21.24 -8.41 6.11
CA ARG A 133 -22.50 -7.66 6.06
C ARG A 133 -23.63 -8.47 6.69
N HIS A 134 -23.73 -9.75 6.36
CA HIS A 134 -24.73 -10.65 6.94
C HIS A 134 -24.54 -10.85 8.47
N LYS A 135 -23.30 -11.08 8.93
CA LYS A 135 -23.03 -11.34 10.37
C LYS A 135 -23.13 -10.10 11.25
N LEU A 136 -22.90 -8.90 10.69
CA LEU A 136 -22.92 -7.63 11.43
C LEU A 136 -24.26 -6.89 11.32
N GLY A 137 -25.05 -7.10 10.27
CA GLY A 137 -26.29 -6.37 10.04
C GLY A 137 -26.05 -4.86 10.08
N GLU A 138 -26.86 -4.13 10.85
CA GLU A 138 -26.73 -2.68 11.03
C GLU A 138 -25.38 -2.23 11.61
N ASN A 139 -24.67 -3.11 12.31
CA ASN A 139 -23.35 -2.80 12.88
C ASN A 139 -22.22 -2.78 11.85
N PHE A 140 -22.50 -3.09 10.58
CA PHE A 140 -21.50 -3.01 9.50
C PHE A 140 -21.06 -1.55 9.24
N VAL A 141 -21.99 -0.60 9.38
CA VAL A 141 -21.76 0.84 9.25
C VAL A 141 -21.78 1.54 10.61
N TYR A 142 -21.30 2.78 10.65
CA TYR A 142 -21.37 3.64 11.82
C TYR A 142 -21.76 5.08 11.49
N PRO A 143 -22.77 5.67 12.16
CA PRO A 143 -23.71 5.06 13.12
C PRO A 143 -24.57 3.94 12.50
N PRO A 144 -25.10 2.99 13.29
CA PRO A 144 -26.03 2.00 12.78
C PRO A 144 -27.17 2.67 12.02
N GLY A 145 -27.52 2.16 10.83
CA GLY A 145 -28.55 2.75 9.97
C GLY A 145 -28.09 3.91 9.07
N TYR A 146 -26.80 4.25 9.03
CA TYR A 146 -26.26 5.17 8.02
C TYR A 146 -26.51 4.61 6.60
N PRO A 147 -26.84 5.46 5.60
CA PRO A 147 -27.13 5.00 4.24
C PRO A 147 -26.00 4.12 3.70
N ASP A 148 -26.41 2.96 3.19
CA ASP A 148 -25.55 1.88 2.71
C ASP A 148 -24.90 2.34 1.39
N PHE A 149 -23.60 2.60 1.40
CA PHE A 149 -22.82 2.71 0.17
C PHE A 149 -22.24 1.32 -0.09
N PRO A 150 -22.73 0.59 -1.12
CA PRO A 150 -22.40 -0.81 -1.33
C PRO A 150 -21.01 -0.92 -1.96
N GLU A 151 -19.94 -0.83 -1.16
CA GLU A 151 -18.63 -0.64 -1.79
C GLU A 151 -17.59 -1.61 -1.26
N MET A 152 -17.52 -2.74 -1.97
CA MET A 152 -16.30 -3.48 -2.10
C MET A 152 -15.32 -2.70 -2.98
N TYR A 153 -14.13 -2.44 -2.48
CA TYR A 153 -13.16 -1.63 -3.19
C TYR A 153 -12.38 -2.42 -4.24
N SER A 154 -12.59 -2.03 -5.49
CA SER A 154 -11.75 -2.43 -6.60
C SER A 154 -11.20 -1.19 -7.31
N ARG A 155 -10.10 -1.39 -8.04
CA ARG A 155 -9.48 -0.34 -8.85
C ARG A 155 -10.44 0.32 -9.85
N ALA A 156 -11.53 -0.35 -10.21
CA ALA A 156 -12.50 0.09 -11.22
C ALA A 156 -13.53 1.11 -10.70
N LEU A 157 -13.52 1.48 -9.42
CA LEU A 157 -14.46 2.47 -8.88
C LEU A 157 -14.12 3.89 -9.36
N THR A 158 -15.15 4.67 -9.71
CA THR A 158 -15.02 6.06 -10.17
C THR A 158 -14.54 6.98 -9.04
N THR A 159 -13.90 8.09 -9.39
CA THR A 159 -13.41 9.09 -8.43
C THR A 159 -14.52 9.72 -7.60
N GLU A 160 -15.73 9.85 -8.15
CA GLU A 160 -16.92 10.33 -7.41
C GLU A 160 -17.34 9.37 -6.30
N VAL A 161 -17.30 8.07 -6.59
CA VAL A 161 -17.55 7.01 -5.62
C VAL A 161 -16.47 7.05 -4.53
N LYS A 162 -15.20 7.19 -4.91
CA LYS A 162 -14.09 7.34 -3.96
C LYS A 162 -14.20 8.57 -3.05
N GLY A 163 -14.71 9.69 -3.57
CA GLY A 163 -14.90 10.94 -2.81
C GLY A 163 -16.09 10.93 -1.85
N ASN A 164 -17.07 10.05 -2.08
CA ASN A 164 -18.24 9.90 -1.21
C ASN A 164 -18.01 8.93 -0.04
N ILE A 165 -16.83 8.31 0.03
CA ILE A 165 -16.42 7.45 1.14
C ILE A 165 -16.24 8.33 2.37
N LYS A 166 -17.32 8.48 3.11
CA LYS A 166 -17.34 9.19 4.37
C LYS A 166 -16.86 8.29 5.50
N SER A 167 -16.46 8.94 6.58
CA SER A 167 -15.93 8.40 7.83
C SER A 167 -16.80 7.34 8.55
N SER A 168 -17.93 6.93 7.97
CA SER A 168 -18.94 6.04 8.54
C SER A 168 -18.66 4.55 8.38
N LEU A 169 -17.77 4.13 7.48
CA LEU A 169 -17.43 2.71 7.34
C LEU A 169 -16.58 2.21 8.52
N ARG A 170 -17.01 1.10 9.14
CA ARG A 170 -16.24 0.40 10.18
C ARG A 170 -15.22 -0.56 9.59
N ILE A 171 -15.57 -1.18 8.47
CA ILE A 171 -14.76 -2.15 7.75
C ILE A 171 -14.72 -1.75 6.29
N VAL A 172 -13.51 -1.61 5.78
CA VAL A 172 -13.22 -1.44 4.36
C VAL A 172 -12.72 -2.77 3.85
N VAL A 173 -13.36 -3.37 2.85
CA VAL A 173 -12.86 -4.58 2.18
C VAL A 173 -12.32 -4.22 0.81
N ALA A 174 -11.04 -4.49 0.60
CA ALA A 174 -10.30 -3.96 -0.53
C ALA A 174 -9.40 -5.00 -1.18
N THR A 175 -9.21 -4.87 -2.48
CA THR A 175 -8.06 -5.50 -3.15
C THR A 175 -6.83 -4.62 -3.01
N THR A 176 -5.65 -5.20 -3.25
CA THR A 176 -4.33 -4.56 -3.22
C THR A 176 -4.12 -3.25 -4.03
N ALA A 177 -5.15 -2.74 -4.73
CA ALA A 177 -5.12 -1.47 -5.47
C ALA A 177 -5.74 -0.29 -4.70
N PHE A 178 -6.10 -0.47 -3.42
CA PHE A 178 -6.80 0.52 -2.61
C PHE A 178 -5.91 1.67 -2.11
N GLY A 179 -4.58 1.60 -2.31
CA GLY A 179 -3.65 2.65 -1.86
C GLY A 179 -3.62 3.95 -2.66
N MET A 180 -4.32 4.05 -3.79
CA MET A 180 -4.32 5.25 -4.64
C MET A 180 -5.71 5.94 -4.63
N GLY A 181 -5.91 6.84 -3.67
CA GLY A 181 -6.92 7.91 -3.75
C GLY A 181 -8.20 7.74 -2.93
N ILE A 182 -8.16 7.04 -1.79
CA ILE A 182 -9.27 7.03 -0.82
C ILE A 182 -8.71 7.50 0.53
N ASP A 183 -9.18 8.67 0.98
CA ASP A 183 -8.82 9.25 2.28
C ASP A 183 -9.81 8.77 3.35
N CYS A 184 -9.43 7.69 4.04
CA CYS A 184 -10.19 7.13 5.16
C CYS A 184 -9.45 7.42 6.48
N PRO A 185 -9.70 8.57 7.13
CA PRO A 185 -8.99 8.92 8.35
C PRO A 185 -9.36 7.97 9.51
N ASN A 186 -8.39 7.77 10.40
CA ASN A 186 -8.47 6.96 11.62
C ASN A 186 -8.55 5.43 11.42
N ILE A 187 -7.94 4.87 10.37
CA ILE A 187 -7.76 3.42 10.25
C ILE A 187 -6.75 2.96 11.31
N ARG A 188 -7.18 2.07 12.23
CA ARG A 188 -6.32 1.61 13.32
C ARG A 188 -5.76 0.21 13.11
N GLN A 189 -6.42 -0.59 12.28
CA GLN A 189 -6.04 -1.98 12.03
C GLN A 189 -6.08 -2.30 10.55
N ILE A 190 -4.97 -2.84 10.05
CA ILE A 190 -4.83 -3.35 8.69
C ILE A 190 -4.76 -4.87 8.77
N ILE A 191 -5.56 -5.55 7.97
CA ILE A 191 -5.67 -7.01 7.96
C ILE A 191 -5.48 -7.49 6.53
N HIS A 192 -4.52 -8.36 6.29
CA HIS A 192 -4.41 -9.08 5.03
C HIS A 192 -5.02 -10.46 5.17
N TYR A 193 -6.13 -10.70 4.47
CA TYR A 193 -6.65 -12.05 4.25
C TYR A 193 -5.98 -12.64 3.01
N LYS A 194 -5.11 -13.63 3.23
CA LYS A 194 -4.07 -14.10 2.31
C LYS A 194 -2.98 -13.03 2.14
N SER A 195 -1.79 -13.34 2.63
CA SER A 195 -0.62 -12.45 2.57
C SER A 195 -0.37 -11.82 1.19
N PRO A 196 0.10 -10.56 1.14
CA PRO A 196 0.61 -9.94 -0.07
C PRO A 196 1.69 -10.79 -0.76
N PRO A 197 1.86 -10.66 -2.09
CA PRO A 197 2.82 -11.42 -2.88
C PRO A 197 4.29 -11.04 -2.63
N SER A 198 4.55 -9.86 -2.06
CA SER A 198 5.89 -9.38 -1.70
C SER A 198 5.84 -8.44 -0.50
N LEU A 199 6.99 -8.28 0.16
CA LEU A 199 7.13 -7.35 1.27
C LEU A 199 6.93 -5.90 0.81
N LEU A 200 7.41 -5.55 -0.39
CA LEU A 200 7.20 -4.21 -0.95
C LEU A 200 5.72 -3.87 -1.05
N LYS A 201 4.91 -4.79 -1.57
CA LYS A 201 3.48 -4.57 -1.75
C LYS A 201 2.76 -4.39 -0.41
N ASN A 202 3.15 -5.21 0.57
CA ASN A 202 2.69 -5.06 1.95
C ASN A 202 3.01 -3.66 2.52
N LEU A 203 4.22 -3.12 2.28
CA LEU A 203 4.59 -1.79 2.79
C LEU A 203 3.79 -0.67 2.13
N VAL A 204 3.60 -0.73 0.82
CA VAL A 204 2.77 0.24 0.08
C VAL A 204 1.33 0.26 0.65
N GLU A 205 0.77 -0.90 0.96
CA GLU A 205 -0.56 -1.02 1.55
C GLU A 205 -0.64 -0.50 3.00
N LEU A 206 0.45 -0.63 3.76
CA LEU A 206 0.57 -0.08 5.11
C LEU A 206 0.74 1.45 5.10
N ASP A 207 1.55 1.98 4.18
CA ASP A 207 1.84 3.41 4.07
C ASP A 207 0.67 4.21 3.46
N ALA A 208 -0.26 3.55 2.76
CA ALA A 208 -1.47 4.18 2.25
C ALA A 208 -2.50 4.55 3.33
N MET A 209 -2.24 4.22 4.61
CA MET A 209 -3.18 4.42 5.70
C MET A 209 -2.61 5.37 6.75
N ASP A 210 -3.44 6.30 7.21
CA ASP A 210 -3.08 7.26 8.25
C ASP A 210 -3.01 6.61 9.64
N PHE A 211 -1.78 6.46 10.14
CA PHE A 211 -1.46 6.03 11.51
C PHE A 211 -2.07 4.68 11.96
N PRO A 212 -1.87 3.58 11.20
CA PRO A 212 -2.22 2.25 11.69
C PRO A 212 -1.44 1.94 12.97
N ARG A 213 -2.08 1.18 13.88
CA ARG A 213 -1.45 0.69 15.11
C ARG A 213 -1.22 -0.81 15.11
N MET A 214 -1.95 -1.53 14.25
CA MET A 214 -1.90 -2.97 14.20
C MET A 214 -1.98 -3.46 12.76
N HIS A 215 -1.14 -4.44 12.45
CA HIS A 215 -1.12 -5.15 11.20
C HIS A 215 -1.28 -6.65 11.47
N VAL A 216 -2.27 -7.29 10.85
CA VAL A 216 -2.52 -8.73 10.98
C VAL A 216 -2.42 -9.41 9.63
N LEU A 217 -1.53 -10.39 9.52
CA LEU A 217 -1.35 -11.20 8.33
C LEU A 217 -1.94 -12.59 8.52
N TYR A 218 -2.97 -12.91 7.76
CA TYR A 218 -3.47 -14.28 7.63
C TYR A 218 -2.83 -14.94 6.42
N GLY A 219 -2.02 -15.98 6.65
CA GLY A 219 -1.31 -16.66 5.58
C GLY A 219 -0.81 -18.04 5.96
N SER A 220 -0.63 -18.89 4.97
CA SER A 220 0.05 -20.19 5.13
C SER A 220 1.43 -20.15 4.47
N ALA A 221 2.32 -21.07 4.87
CA ALA A 221 3.66 -21.21 4.29
C ALA A 221 3.65 -21.39 2.76
N SER A 222 2.58 -21.97 2.19
CA SER A 222 2.43 -22.17 0.75
C SER A 222 2.00 -20.91 -0.01
N TRP A 223 1.46 -19.89 0.68
CA TRP A 223 0.99 -18.64 0.05
C TRP A 223 2.04 -17.54 -0.05
N TYR A 224 3.10 -17.62 0.77
CA TYR A 224 4.24 -16.74 0.65
C TYR A 224 5.07 -17.22 -0.54
N SER A 225 4.79 -16.73 -1.75
CA SER A 225 5.57 -17.09 -2.93
C SER A 225 6.97 -16.46 -2.91
N ASN A 226 7.12 -15.33 -2.23
CA ASN A 226 8.36 -14.57 -2.17
C ASN A 226 9.10 -14.80 -0.84
N LYS A 227 10.43 -14.96 -0.93
CA LYS A 227 11.34 -15.18 0.20
C LYS A 227 11.27 -14.03 1.21
N ASP A 228 11.21 -12.79 0.74
CA ASP A 228 11.12 -11.60 1.59
C ASP A 228 9.90 -11.65 2.54
N MET A 229 8.76 -12.11 2.02
CA MET A 229 7.50 -12.21 2.74
C MET A 229 7.47 -13.43 3.66
N LYS A 230 8.15 -14.53 3.28
CA LYS A 230 8.38 -15.69 4.17
C LYS A 230 9.20 -15.27 5.39
N ASP A 231 10.31 -14.59 5.16
CA ASP A 231 11.22 -14.14 6.21
C ASP A 231 10.52 -13.13 7.13
N TYR A 232 9.77 -12.18 6.56
CA TYR A 232 8.91 -11.25 7.30
C TYR A 232 7.89 -11.99 8.20
N ALA A 233 7.19 -12.98 7.63
CA ALA A 233 6.18 -13.74 8.35
C ALA A 233 6.80 -14.62 9.45
N ALA A 234 7.98 -15.21 9.22
CA ALA A 234 8.68 -16.04 10.20
C ALA A 234 9.19 -15.21 11.39
N ASN A 235 9.84 -14.07 11.12
CA ASN A 235 10.35 -13.17 12.16
C ASN A 235 9.22 -12.58 13.02
N SER A 236 8.07 -12.30 12.40
CA SER A 236 6.88 -11.80 13.09
C SER A 236 6.14 -12.88 13.91
N ARG A 237 6.45 -14.18 13.75
CA ARG A 237 5.88 -15.28 14.55
C ARG A 237 6.69 -15.58 15.81
N GLN A 238 8.01 -15.40 15.76
CA GLN A 238 8.92 -15.78 16.85
C GLN A 238 8.95 -14.76 18.00
N THR A 239 8.41 -13.56 17.78
CA THR A 239 8.38 -12.52 18.79
C THR A 239 7.00 -12.50 19.46
N SER A 240 6.93 -13.02 20.69
CA SER A 240 5.74 -12.99 21.56
C SER A 240 5.41 -11.58 22.09
N SER A 241 6.24 -10.59 21.75
CA SER A 241 6.02 -9.18 22.04
C SER A 241 5.71 -8.43 20.74
N ARG A 242 4.95 -7.33 20.85
CA ARG A 242 4.60 -6.43 19.74
C ARG A 242 5.87 -5.81 19.15
N THR A 243 6.54 -6.52 18.26
CA THR A 243 7.81 -6.06 17.69
C THR A 243 7.51 -4.98 16.65
N PRO A 244 8.22 -3.84 16.69
CA PRO A 244 8.34 -2.93 15.57
C PRO A 244 8.62 -3.70 14.28
N ILE A 245 8.08 -3.24 13.15
CA ILE A 245 8.38 -3.80 11.83
C ILE A 245 9.88 -3.56 11.51
N THR A 246 10.77 -4.44 11.95
CA THR A 246 12.20 -4.38 11.62
C THR A 246 12.40 -4.91 10.19
N LEU A 247 12.36 -3.98 9.24
CA LEU A 247 12.70 -4.24 7.84
C LEU A 247 14.21 -4.37 7.67
N ALA A 248 14.76 -5.51 8.10
CA ALA A 248 16.13 -5.89 7.73
C ALA A 248 16.28 -6.11 6.21
N ALA A 249 15.17 -6.28 5.47
CA ALA A 249 15.16 -6.58 4.05
C ALA A 249 15.56 -5.42 3.12
N PHE A 250 15.50 -4.16 3.58
CA PHE A 250 15.95 -3.00 2.78
C PHE A 250 17.31 -2.45 3.23
N ASN A 251 17.77 -2.83 4.42
CA ASN A 251 18.98 -2.27 5.05
C ASN A 251 20.26 -3.11 4.83
N ASN A 252 20.20 -4.27 4.18
CA ASN A 252 21.42 -5.04 3.91
C ASN A 252 22.03 -4.65 2.55
N GLU A 253 23.09 -3.82 2.64
CA GLU A 253 24.17 -3.47 1.66
C GLU A 253 23.94 -2.40 0.59
#